data_AF-A0A4Q3VRQ5-F1
#
_entry.id   AF-A0A4Q3VRQ5-F1
#
_cell.length_a   1.000
_cell.length_b   1.000
_cell.length_c   1.000
_cell.angle_alpha   90.00
_cell.angle_beta   90.00
_cell.angle_gamma   90.00
#
_symmetry.space_group_name_H-M   'P 1'
#
loop_
_entity.id
_entity.type
_entity.pdbx_description
1 polymer ?
#
loop_
_entity_poly.entity_id
_entity_poly.type
_entity_poly.pdbx_seq_one_letter_code
_entity_poly.pdbx_strand_id
1 'polypeptide(L)' 'MLPNDTIVALATPSGAGAIAVIRLSGADAVAIADTIFASVSGKKLSRQKTH' A
#
# COMPACT_ATOMS: atom_id res chain seq x y z
N MET A 1 -17.63 11.67 -5.55
CA MET A 1 -16.61 10.96 -4.76
C MET A 1 -17.32 10.34 -3.58
N LEU A 2 -17.38 9.02 -3.50
CA LEU A 2 -18.10 8.34 -2.43
C LEU A 2 -17.19 8.25 -1.19
N PRO A 3 -17.74 8.27 0.04
CA PRO A 3 -16.95 8.24 1.28
C PRO A 3 -16.03 7.02 1.45
N ASN A 4 -16.16 5.98 0.62
CA ASN A 4 -15.56 4.66 0.85
C ASN A 4 -14.58 4.22 -0.26
N ASP A 5 -14.28 5.10 -1.22
CA ASP A 5 -13.29 4.77 -2.27
C ASP A 5 -11.91 4.55 -1.62
N THR A 6 -11.12 3.62 -2.18
CA THR A 6 -9.74 3.43 -1.73
C THR A 6 -8.88 4.58 -2.27
N ILE A 7 -8.27 5.34 -1.37
CA ILE A 7 -7.44 6.52 -1.68
C ILE A 7 -5.94 6.23 -1.56
N VAL A 8 -5.11 7.06 -2.21
CA VAL A 8 -3.64 6.99 -2.15
C VAL A 8 -3.02 8.39 -2.06
N ALA A 9 -1.93 8.52 -1.29
CA ALA A 9 -1.17 9.76 -1.16
C ALA A 9 0.31 9.51 -0.80
N LEU A 10 1.17 10.50 -1.08
CA LEU A 10 2.52 10.58 -0.50
C LEU A 10 2.39 10.82 1.01
N ALA A 11 3.03 9.97 1.82
CA ALA A 11 3.05 10.09 3.28
C ALA A 11 4.38 10.67 3.81
N THR A 12 5.35 10.91 2.92
CA THR A 12 6.62 11.58 3.22
C THR A 12 6.80 12.83 2.35
N PRO A 13 7.56 13.85 2.81
CA PRO A 13 7.85 15.04 2.01
C PRO A 13 8.53 14.71 0.67
N SER A 14 8.38 15.61 -0.29
CA SER A 14 9.11 15.56 -1.56
C SER A 14 10.60 15.87 -1.35
N GLY A 15 11.48 15.15 -2.05
CA GLY A 15 12.91 15.37 -2.02
C GLY A 15 13.70 14.05 -1.96
N ALA A 16 15.02 14.16 -1.89
CA ALA A 16 15.89 13.00 -1.72
C ALA A 16 15.88 12.54 -0.25
N GLY A 17 15.77 11.23 -0.06
CA GLY A 17 15.83 10.58 1.25
C GLY A 17 16.13 9.09 1.08
N ALA A 18 16.46 8.41 2.17
CA ALA A 18 16.75 6.97 2.12
C ALA A 18 15.52 6.13 1.78
N ILE A 19 14.34 6.55 2.25
CA ILE A 19 13.07 5.85 2.08
C ILE A 19 11.97 6.89 1.83
N ALA A 20 11.01 6.56 0.96
CA ALA A 20 9.76 7.28 0.79
C ALA A 20 8.58 6.37 1.11
N VAL A 21 7.48 6.95 1.59
CA VAL A 21 6.26 6.19 1.93
C VAL A 21 5.10 6.70 1.08
N ILE A 22 4.42 5.77 0.41
CA ILE A 22 3.13 5.98 -0.25
C ILE A 22 2.08 5.22 0.57
N ARG A 23 1.04 5.93 1.02
CA ARG A 23 -0.02 5.34 1.85
C ARG A 23 -1.28 5.13 1.03
N LEU A 24 -1.84 3.92 1.12
CA LEU A 24 -3.19 3.60 0.64
C LEU A 24 -4.14 3.46 1.82
N SER A 25 -5.42 3.81 1.64
CA SER A 25 -6.45 3.68 2.67
C SER A 25 -7.81 3.36 2.04
N GLY A 26 -8.48 2.31 2.50
CA GLY A 26 -9.77 1.87 1.99
C GLY A 26 -9.89 0.34 1.99
N ALA A 27 -11.07 -0.17 1.65
CA ALA A 27 -11.37 -1.60 1.69
C ALA A 27 -10.46 -2.43 0.75
N ASP A 28 -10.06 -1.86 -0.39
CA ASP A 28 -9.27 -2.54 -1.42
C ASP A 28 -7.76 -2.27 -1.30
N ALA A 29 -7.30 -1.53 -0.29
CA ALA A 29 -5.91 -1.08 -0.19
C ALA A 29 -4.90 -2.24 -0.25
N VAL A 30 -5.16 -3.32 0.51
CA VAL A 30 -4.31 -4.51 0.51
C VAL A 30 -4.41 -5.28 -0.80
N ALA A 31 -5.61 -5.40 -1.38
CA ALA A 31 -5.82 -6.10 -2.64
C ALA A 31 -5.06 -5.41 -3.78
N ILE A 32 -5.16 -4.07 -3.88
CA ILE A 32 -4.42 -3.25 -4.84
C ILE A 32 -2.91 -3.44 -4.63
N ALA A 33 -2.41 -3.32 -3.40
CA ALA A 33 -0.99 -3.49 -3.09
C ALA A 33 -0.48 -4.91 -3.44
N ASP A 34 -1.27 -5.96 -3.23
CA ASP A 34 -0.90 -7.36 -3.53
C ASP A 34 -0.77 -7.64 -5.05
N THR A 35 -1.37 -6.80 -5.91
CA THR A 35 -1.18 -6.90 -7.38
C THR A 35 0.18 -6.40 -7.84
N ILE A 36 0.79 -5.48 -7.10
CA ILE A 36 2.06 -4.82 -7.43
C ILE A 36 3.21 -5.41 -6.62
N PHE A 37 2.94 -5.89 -5.41
CA PHE A 37 3.93 -6.44 -4.51
C PHE A 37 4.50 -7.76 -5.02
N ALA A 38 5.79 -7.75 -5.34
CA ALA A 38 6.55 -8.94 -5.70
C ALA A 38 7.42 -9.39 -4.51
N SER A 39 7.07 -10.53 -3.91
CA SER A 39 7.83 -11.08 -2.80
C SER A 39 9.03 -11.90 -3.28
N VAL A 40 10.20 -11.64 -2.68
CA VAL A 40 11.41 -12.46 -2.85
C VAL A 40 11.29 -13.89 -2.31
N SER A 41 10.27 -14.15 -1.47
CA SER A 41 10.03 -15.45 -0.83
C SER A 41 8.66 -16.04 -1.18
N GLY A 42 8.01 -15.53 -2.25
CA GLY A 42 6.71 -16.01 -2.70
C GLY A 42 5.52 -15.69 -1.80
N LYS A 43 5.69 -14.77 -0.82
CA LYS A 43 4.60 -14.34 0.06
C LYS A 43 3.56 -13.52 -0.70
N LYS A 44 2.29 -13.74 -0.39
CA LYS A 44 1.17 -12.88 -0.79
C LYS A 44 0.81 -11.95 0.36
N LEU A 45 0.77 -10.64 0.11
CA LEU A 45 0.46 -9.62 1.09
C LEU A 45 -0.94 -9.84 1.69
N SER A 46 -1.90 -10.20 0.83
CA SER A 46 -3.27 -10.56 1.22
C SER A 46 -3.39 -11.73 2.19
N ARG A 47 -2.35 -12.59 2.29
CA ARG A 47 -2.30 -13.75 3.18
C ARG A 47 -1.42 -13.53 4.41
N GLN A 48 -0.85 -12.35 4.58
CA GLN A 48 -0.08 -12.05 5.78
C GLN A 48 -1.02 -11.70 6.92
N LYS A 49 -0.66 -12.14 8.14
CA LYS A 49 -1.40 -11.73 9.33
C LYS A 49 -1.34 -10.21 9.44
N THR A 50 -2.49 -9.60 9.69
CA THR A 50 -2.53 -8.25 10.26
C THR A 50 -2.12 -8.31 11.74
N HIS A 51 -2.05 -7.16 12.40
CA HIS A 51 -1.88 -7.04 13.86
C HIS A 51 -2.52 -8.18 14.65
#